data_AF-A0A3D0HIT9-F1
#
_entry.id   AF-A0A3D0HIT9-F1
#
_cell.length_a   1.000
_cell.length_b   1.000
_cell.length_c   1.000
_cell.angle_alpha   90.00
_cell.angle_beta   90.00
_cell.angle_gamma   90.00
#
_symmetry.space_group_name_H-M   'P 1'
#
loop_
_entity.id
_entity.type
_entity.pdbx_description
1 polymer ?
#
loop_
_entity_poly.entity_id
_entity_poly.type
_entity_poly.pdbx_seq_one_letter_code
_entity_poly.pdbx_strand_id
1 'polypeptide(L)' 'RSIRQLDLKKAPSVSETLDWARTLMLLGIETIDEKEAKETLHILLKYQTDIAKAAKELSVTK' A
#
# COMPACT_ATOMS: atom_id res chain seq x y z
N ARG A 1 -1.17 -0.20 12.22
CA ARG A 1 -0.62 -1.57 12.04
C ARG A 1 0.16 -1.62 10.73
N SER A 2 1.15 -2.50 10.58
CA SER A 2 1.91 -2.60 9.32
C SER A 2 1.14 -3.43 8.29
N ILE A 3 1.15 -3.02 7.01
CA ILE A 3 0.52 -3.78 5.90
C ILE A 3 1.04 -5.22 5.82
N ARG A 4 2.29 -5.46 6.22
CA ARG A 4 2.89 -6.82 6.24
C ARG A 4 2.30 -7.74 7.30
N GLN A 5 1.57 -7.21 8.28
CA GLN A 5 0.90 -7.98 9.32
C GLN A 5 -0.53 -8.36 8.92
N LEU A 6 -1.00 -7.92 7.75
CA LEU A 6 -2.30 -8.31 7.22
C LEU A 6 -2.24 -9.74 6.67
N ASP A 7 -3.36 -10.45 6.76
CA ASP A 7 -3.56 -11.75 6.13
C ASP A 7 -3.72 -11.57 4.60
N LEU A 8 -2.60 -11.27 3.94
CA LEU A 8 -2.49 -11.11 2.49
C LEU A 8 -2.16 -12.46 1.86
N LYS A 9 -2.64 -12.70 0.63
CA LYS A 9 -2.19 -13.88 -0.14
C LYS A 9 -0.69 -13.84 -0.37
N LYS A 10 -0.15 -12.64 -0.63
CA LYS A 10 1.29 -12.42 -0.74
C LYS A 10 1.65 -11.07 -0.11
N ALA A 11 2.49 -11.11 0.92
CA ALA A 11 3.06 -9.90 1.48
C ALA A 11 4.02 -9.21 0.47
N PRO A 12 4.04 -7.87 0.42
CA PRO A 12 4.96 -7.16 -0.46
C PRO A 12 6.41 -7.36 -0.02
N SER A 13 7.28 -7.67 -0.97
CA SER A 13 8.72 -7.77 -0.76
C SER A 13 9.36 -6.42 -0.47
N VAL A 14 10.62 -6.45 -0.03
CA VAL A 14 11.42 -5.24 0.16
C VAL A 14 11.56 -4.46 -1.15
N SER A 15 11.81 -5.15 -2.27
CA SER A 15 11.92 -4.53 -3.58
C SER A 15 10.61 -3.87 -4.03
N GLU A 16 9.45 -4.53 -3.85
CA GLU A 16 8.13 -3.95 -4.15
C GLU A 16 7.84 -2.72 -3.26
N THR A 17 8.28 -2.74 -2.00
CA THR A 17 8.13 -1.60 -1.09
C THR A 17 8.98 -0.41 -1.52
N LEU A 18 10.22 -0.67 -1.97
CA LEU A 18 11.14 0.37 -2.44
C LEU A 18 10.68 0.96 -3.79
N ASP A 19 10.17 0.11 -4.67
CA ASP A 19 9.58 0.54 -5.94
C ASP A 19 8.39 1.47 -5.71
N TRP A 20 7.48 1.10 -4.81
CA TRP A 20 6.36 1.95 -4.39
C TRP A 20 6.82 3.31 -3.88
N ALA A 21 7.81 3.35 -2.97
CA ALA A 21 8.35 4.60 -2.46
C ALA A 21 8.94 5.49 -3.57
N ARG A 22 9.66 4.90 -4.54
CA ARG A 22 10.20 5.63 -5.70
C ARG A 22 9.08 6.17 -6.58
N THR A 23 8.02 5.40 -6.82
CA THR A 23 6.89 5.86 -7.61
C THR A 23 6.19 7.04 -6.93
N LEU A 24 6.03 7.00 -5.60
CA LEU A 24 5.46 8.13 -4.84
C LEU A 24 6.30 9.40 -5.00
N MET A 25 7.63 9.29 -4.91
CA MET A 25 8.53 10.42 -5.15
C MET A 25 8.41 10.97 -6.59
N LEU A 26 8.28 10.09 -7.58
CA LEU A 26 8.09 10.50 -8.98
C LEU A 26 6.73 11.17 -9.22
N LEU A 27 5.70 10.78 -8.47
CA LEU A 27 4.38 11.42 -8.49
C LEU A 27 4.34 12.75 -7.72
N GLY A 28 5.44 13.14 -7.06
CA GLY A 28 5.51 14.35 -6.22
C GLY A 28 4.75 14.20 -4.89
N ILE A 29 4.49 12.97 -4.44
CA ILE A 29 3.80 12.70 -3.18
C ILE A 29 4.84 12.69 -2.06
N GLU A 30 4.92 13.79 -1.32
CA GLU A 30 5.86 13.94 -0.20
C GLU A 30 5.33 13.35 1.12
N THR A 31 4.00 13.31 1.27
CA THR A 31 3.31 12.76 2.45
C THR A 31 2.24 11.77 2.02
N ILE A 32 2.17 10.64 2.69
CA ILE A 32 1.17 9.61 2.42
C ILE A 32 0.06 9.74 3.45
N ASP A 33 -1.08 10.28 3.01
CA ASP A 33 -2.32 10.22 3.77
C ASP A 33 -3.12 8.94 3.43
N GLU A 34 -4.30 8.80 4.03
CA GLU A 34 -5.14 7.64 3.82
C GLU A 34 -5.62 7.49 2.36
N LYS A 35 -5.91 8.62 1.69
CA LYS A 35 -6.37 8.64 0.30
C LYS A 35 -5.23 8.22 -0.62
N GLU A 36 -4.04 8.77 -0.39
CA GLU A 36 -2.88 8.58 -1.23
C GLU A 36 -2.34 7.15 -1.07
N ALA A 37 -2.40 6.61 0.16
CA ALA A 37 -2.13 5.21 0.41
C ALA A 37 -3.09 4.31 -0.40
N LYS A 38 -4.41 4.56 -0.35
CA LYS A 38 -5.41 3.75 -1.07
C LYS A 38 -5.23 3.82 -2.59
N GLU A 39 -5.01 5.01 -3.14
CA GLU A 39 -4.85 5.21 -4.58
C GLU A 39 -3.59 4.50 -5.11
N THR A 40 -2.56 4.34 -4.28
CA THR A 40 -1.27 3.77 -4.70
C THR A 40 -1.01 2.33 -4.25
N LEU A 41 -1.94 1.70 -3.52
CA LEU A 41 -1.83 0.30 -3.07
C LEU A 41 -1.60 -0.69 -4.21
N HIS A 42 -2.11 -0.42 -5.41
CA HIS A 42 -1.96 -1.27 -6.60
C HIS A 42 -0.50 -1.35 -7.11
N ILE A 43 0.33 -0.39 -6.72
CA ILE A 43 1.76 -0.37 -7.03
C ILE A 43 2.46 -1.41 -6.14
N LEU A 44 2.11 -1.42 -4.85
CA LEU A 44 2.66 -2.29 -3.82
C LEU A 44 2.13 -3.72 -3.84
N LEU A 45 0.82 -3.90 -4.06
CA LEU A 45 0.12 -5.18 -3.98
C LEU A 45 -0.41 -5.59 -5.36
N LYS A 46 -0.18 -6.85 -5.74
CA LYS A 46 -0.55 -7.36 -7.07
C LYS A 46 -1.92 -8.03 -7.12
N TYR A 47 -2.43 -8.50 -5.99
CA TYR A 47 -3.71 -9.19 -5.93
C TYR A 47 -4.83 -8.22 -5.55
N GLN A 48 -5.89 -8.16 -6.37
CA GLN A 48 -7.05 -7.30 -6.10
C GLN A 48 -7.68 -7.56 -4.73
N THR A 49 -7.68 -8.82 -4.28
CA THR A 49 -8.17 -9.19 -2.94
C THR A 49 -7.32 -8.59 -1.83
N ASP A 50 -6.00 -8.53 -2.03
CA ASP A 50 -5.07 -7.98 -1.04
C ASP A 50 -5.17 -6.45 -1.01
N ILE A 51 -5.33 -5.81 -2.17
CA ILE A 51 -5.61 -4.37 -2.30
C ILE A 51 -6.90 -4.02 -1.54
N ALA A 52 -7.99 -4.76 -1.76
CA ALA A 52 -9.26 -4.52 -1.09
C ALA A 52 -9.16 -4.69 0.43
N LYS A 53 -8.47 -5.73 0.91
CA LYS A 53 -8.19 -5.93 2.35
C LYS A 53 -7.39 -4.76 2.93
N ALA A 54 -6.28 -4.39 2.30
CA ALA A 54 -5.43 -3.30 2.78
C ALA A 54 -6.16 -1.94 2.78
N ALA A 55 -6.92 -1.63 1.72
CA ALA A 55 -7.70 -0.40 1.64
C ALA A 55 -8.76 -0.30 2.76
N LYS A 56 -9.39 -1.43 3.10
CA LYS A 56 -10.34 -1.50 4.23
C LYS A 56 -9.65 -1.20 5.55
N GLU A 57 -8.50 -1.82 5.82
CA GLU A 57 -7.74 -1.62 7.07
C GLU A 57 -7.23 -0.18 7.24
N LEU A 58 -6.83 0.46 6.14
CA LEU A 58 -6.45 1.88 6.13
C LEU A 58 -7.64 2.79 6.51
N SER A 59 -8.87 2.39 6.17
CA SER A 59 -10.10 3.14 6.52
C SER A 59 -10.53 2.98 7.98
N VAL A 60 -10.05 1.93 8.65
CA VAL A 60 -10.45 1.59 10.02
C VAL A 60 -9.47 2.17 11.05
N THR A 61 -8.26 2.54 10.63
CA THR A 61 -7.27 3.14 11.53
C THR A 61 -7.61 4.62 11.74
N LYS A 62 -8.38 4.92 12.79
CA LYS A 62 -8.59 6.25 13.35
C LYS A 62 -8.20 6.26 14.82
#